data_AF-A0A9Q8Q867-F1
#
_entry.id   AF-A0A9Q8Q867-F1
#
_cell.length_a   1.000
_cell.length_b   1.000
_cell.length_c   1.000
_cell.angle_alpha   90.00
_cell.angle_beta   90.00
_cell.angle_gamma   90.00
#
_symmetry.space_group_name_H-M   'P 1'
#
loop_
_entity.id
_entity.type
_entity.pdbx_description
1 polymer ?
#
loop_
_entity_poly.entity_id
_entity_poly.type
_entity_poly.pdbx_seq_one_letter_code
_entity_poly.pdbx_strand_id
1 'polypeptide(L)'
;MKYLNLLAVSLVGAGLAFAQCPFADPSRLAPRADGVTSRDHVAQYDVDDSQGYLTSDVGGPIADQDSLKAGERGPTLLEDFIFRQKITRFDHERVPERAVHARGAGAYGTFTSYGDYSNITAASFLGAKDKKTPTFVRFSTVAGSRGSADTARDVHGFAVRLFTDEGNFDIVGNNIPVFFIQDAIHFPDLIHAVKPRSDNEIPQAATAHDSAWDFFSQQTSTLHTLFWAMAGNGIPRSFRHMDGFGVHAFRFVTNDGQTKLVKWHWKTKQGKASLVWDEAQHVAGKNADFHRQDLFDAIESGNYPEWELNIQVIEEDQALSFGFDVMDPTKIIPEELAPLRPVGVMRLDANPVNYFAETEQAMFQPGHIVRGVDFTEDPLLQGRIFSYLDTQINRHGGPNFEQLPINRPIGKVHNNNRDGAAQNMIPKNMAPCGSSAYLSYEKTASSNALIQTVQTPSTRASPCRLTRPTAKGSSPRPTARPTARWCAAAVRPLPTTGASRDSSTTP
;
A
#
# COMPACT_ATOMS: atom_id res chain seq x y z
N MET A 1 -24.68 62.65 7.76
CA MET A 1 -23.39 61.95 7.97
C MET A 1 -23.61 60.50 8.45
N LYS A 2 -24.24 59.62 7.64
CA LYS A 2 -24.36 58.17 7.94
C LYS A 2 -24.04 57.22 6.77
N TYR A 3 -23.97 57.74 5.54
CA TYR A 3 -23.61 56.95 4.35
C TYR A 3 -22.11 56.98 3.99
N LEU A 4 -21.32 57.91 4.54
CA LEU A 4 -19.89 58.05 4.18
C LEU A 4 -19.00 56.97 4.83
N ASN A 5 -19.38 56.45 6.00
CA ASN A 5 -18.59 55.42 6.69
C ASN A 5 -18.75 54.01 6.11
N LEU A 6 -19.81 53.73 5.32
CA LEU A 6 -19.98 52.41 4.70
C LEU A 6 -19.04 52.20 3.49
N LEU A 7 -18.73 53.28 2.77
CA LEU A 7 -17.79 53.23 1.63
C LEU A 7 -16.33 53.02 2.09
N ALA A 8 -15.94 53.63 3.22
CA ALA A 8 -14.59 53.50 3.75
C ALA A 8 -14.26 52.05 4.19
N VAL A 9 -15.22 51.36 4.81
CA VAL A 9 -15.04 49.96 5.27
C VAL A 9 -15.00 48.99 4.08
N SER A 10 -15.77 49.24 3.01
CA SER A 10 -15.76 48.38 1.80
C SER A 10 -14.49 48.57 0.96
N LEU A 11 -13.91 49.76 0.90
CA LEU A 11 -12.61 49.99 0.24
C LEU A 11 -11.43 49.36 0.98
N VAL A 12 -11.46 49.33 2.32
CA VAL A 12 -10.42 48.61 3.11
C VAL A 12 -10.59 47.08 2.99
N GLY A 13 -11.82 46.57 2.93
CA GLY A 13 -12.10 45.15 2.70
C GLY A 13 -11.60 44.64 1.34
N ALA A 14 -11.70 45.46 0.29
CA ALA A 14 -11.18 45.11 -1.04
C ALA A 14 -9.63 45.06 -1.10
N GLY A 15 -8.93 45.85 -0.28
CA GLY A 15 -7.46 45.87 -0.23
C GLY A 15 -6.83 44.66 0.46
N LEU A 16 -7.58 43.93 1.30
CA LEU A 16 -7.08 42.76 2.05
C LEU A 16 -7.34 41.41 1.35
N ALA A 17 -8.16 41.39 0.30
CA ALA A 17 -8.42 40.19 -0.51
C ALA A 17 -7.28 39.84 -1.50
N PHE A 18 -6.32 40.75 -1.69
CA PHE A 18 -5.17 40.58 -2.60
C PHE A 18 -3.83 40.42 -1.86
N ALA A 19 -3.85 39.72 -0.72
CA ALA A 19 -2.65 39.09 -0.18
C ALA A 19 -2.23 37.89 -1.05
N GLN A 20 -1.94 38.14 -2.34
CA GLN A 20 -1.28 37.16 -3.20
C GLN A 20 0.07 36.82 -2.55
N CYS A 21 0.31 35.52 -2.35
CA CYS A 21 1.63 35.04 -1.98
C CYS A 21 2.62 35.53 -3.06
N PRO A 22 3.68 36.30 -2.72
CA PRO A 22 4.52 36.99 -3.71
C PRO A 22 5.36 36.07 -4.61
N PHE A 23 5.19 34.74 -4.47
CA PHE A 23 5.81 33.70 -5.27
C PHE A 23 4.87 33.08 -6.32
N ALA A 24 3.58 33.44 -6.34
CA ALA A 24 2.58 32.89 -7.26
C ALA A 24 2.01 33.97 -8.20
N ASP A 25 2.79 34.31 -9.23
CA ASP A 25 2.31 35.04 -10.42
C ASP A 25 1.85 34.01 -11.48
N PRO A 26 0.54 33.74 -11.61
CA PRO A 26 0.04 32.74 -12.55
C PRO A 26 0.33 33.09 -14.02
N SER A 27 0.62 34.36 -14.34
CA SER A 27 0.98 34.77 -15.71
C SER A 27 2.39 34.36 -16.14
N ARG A 28 3.21 33.86 -15.21
CA ARG A 28 4.56 33.31 -15.47
C ARG A 28 4.60 31.78 -15.56
N LEU A 29 3.45 31.11 -15.46
CA LEU A 29 3.35 29.66 -15.56
C LEU A 29 3.46 29.19 -17.02
N ALA A 30 4.69 28.97 -17.47
CA ALA A 30 4.95 28.20 -18.68
C ALA A 30 5.05 26.71 -18.34
N PRO A 31 4.21 25.82 -18.89
CA PRO A 31 4.36 24.38 -18.68
C PRO A 31 5.70 23.92 -19.27
N ARG A 32 6.49 23.16 -18.48
CA ARG A 32 7.69 22.50 -19.01
C ARG A 32 7.26 21.35 -19.92
N ALA A 33 7.61 21.44 -21.19
CA ALA A 33 7.37 20.40 -22.19
C ALA A 33 8.37 19.24 -22.05
N ASP A 34 8.39 18.60 -20.88
CA ASP A 34 9.11 17.34 -20.66
C ASP A 34 8.22 16.21 -21.20
N GLY A 35 8.34 15.91 -22.51
CA GLY A 35 7.36 15.14 -23.30
C GLY A 35 7.25 13.63 -23.05
N VAL A 36 7.39 13.18 -21.80
CA VAL A 36 7.22 11.78 -21.35
C VAL A 36 6.51 11.83 -20.00
N THR A 37 5.30 11.26 -19.88
CA THR A 37 4.58 11.26 -18.61
C THR A 37 4.99 10.06 -17.76
N SER A 38 5.14 10.25 -16.46
CA SER A 38 5.43 9.17 -15.51
C SER A 38 4.39 8.04 -15.53
N ARG A 39 3.18 8.33 -16.02
CA ARG A 39 2.07 7.38 -16.19
C ARG A 39 2.17 6.45 -17.42
N ASP A 40 3.13 6.66 -18.33
CA ASP A 40 3.22 5.94 -19.63
C ASP A 40 3.11 4.40 -19.53
N HIS A 41 3.63 3.81 -18.44
CA HIS A 41 3.60 2.36 -18.23
C HIS A 41 2.18 1.75 -18.10
N VAL A 42 1.17 2.54 -17.69
CA VAL A 42 -0.23 2.09 -17.62
C VAL A 42 -1.10 2.60 -18.78
N ALA A 43 -0.62 3.53 -19.61
CA ALA A 43 -1.42 4.17 -20.66
C ALA A 43 -2.04 3.18 -21.68
N GLN A 44 -1.41 2.02 -21.89
CA GLN A 44 -1.93 0.92 -22.73
C GLN A 44 -3.27 0.30 -22.23
N TYR A 45 -3.69 0.63 -21.00
CA TYR A 45 -4.93 0.15 -20.39
C TYR A 45 -6.03 1.22 -20.34
N ASP A 46 -5.76 2.41 -20.87
CA ASP A 46 -6.77 3.47 -20.96
C ASP A 46 -7.84 3.13 -22.01
N VAL A 47 -9.08 3.55 -21.73
CA VAL A 47 -10.23 3.39 -22.62
C VAL A 47 -10.74 4.79 -22.96
N ASP A 48 -10.89 5.07 -24.25
CA ASP A 48 -11.36 6.36 -24.77
C ASP A 48 -12.78 6.21 -25.33
N ASP A 49 -13.76 6.65 -24.55
CA ASP A 49 -15.19 6.65 -24.91
C ASP A 49 -15.64 8.00 -25.52
N SER A 50 -14.71 8.86 -25.97
CA SER A 50 -15.04 10.17 -26.56
C SER A 50 -15.74 10.08 -27.92
N GLN A 51 -15.69 8.92 -28.58
CA GLN A 51 -16.32 8.62 -29.87
C GLN A 51 -16.91 7.19 -29.85
N GLY A 52 -18.08 7.01 -30.47
CA GLY A 52 -18.69 5.68 -30.63
C GLY A 52 -20.17 5.65 -30.24
N TYR A 53 -20.74 4.45 -30.24
CA TYR A 53 -22.05 4.17 -29.64
C TYR A 53 -21.85 3.50 -28.28
N LEU A 54 -22.77 3.72 -27.35
CA LEU A 54 -22.80 2.98 -26.10
C LEU A 54 -22.95 1.47 -26.38
N THR A 55 -22.12 0.65 -25.74
CA THR A 55 -22.19 -0.81 -25.81
C THR A 55 -22.41 -1.43 -24.45
N SER A 56 -22.88 -2.68 -24.44
CA SER A 56 -22.72 -3.56 -23.27
C SER A 56 -21.24 -3.96 -23.07
N ASP A 57 -20.90 -4.51 -21.89
CA ASP A 57 -19.56 -5.04 -21.55
C ASP A 57 -19.05 -6.14 -22.53
N VAL A 58 -19.90 -6.65 -23.44
CA VAL A 58 -19.55 -7.61 -24.51
C VAL A 58 -19.62 -7.02 -25.93
N GLY A 59 -19.66 -5.69 -26.06
CA GLY A 59 -19.46 -4.96 -27.32
C GLY A 59 -20.68 -4.81 -28.24
N GLY A 60 -21.86 -5.30 -27.83
CA GLY A 60 -23.11 -5.07 -28.57
C GLY A 60 -23.64 -3.64 -28.34
N PRO A 61 -23.96 -2.85 -29.38
CA PRO A 61 -24.54 -1.50 -29.24
C PRO A 61 -25.91 -1.51 -28.57
N ILE A 62 -26.17 -0.52 -27.71
CA ILE A 62 -27.36 -0.42 -26.85
C ILE A 62 -27.84 1.04 -26.69
N ALA A 63 -29.05 1.20 -26.13
CA ALA A 63 -29.50 2.42 -25.47
C ALA A 63 -30.02 2.04 -24.08
N ASP A 64 -29.73 2.86 -23.06
CA ASP A 64 -29.78 2.45 -21.64
C ASP A 64 -30.56 3.44 -20.73
N GLN A 65 -31.36 4.31 -21.34
CA GLN A 65 -32.11 5.38 -20.67
C GLN A 65 -33.49 4.91 -20.15
N ASP A 66 -34.09 3.92 -20.82
CA ASP A 66 -35.41 3.37 -20.49
C ASP A 66 -35.32 1.86 -20.26
N SER A 67 -35.95 1.37 -19.18
CA SER A 67 -36.15 -0.06 -18.98
C SER A 67 -37.26 -0.59 -19.91
N LEU A 68 -37.07 -1.82 -20.42
CA LEU A 68 -38.08 -2.55 -21.17
C LEU A 68 -39.28 -2.89 -20.28
N LYS A 69 -40.49 -2.55 -20.74
CA LYS A 69 -41.76 -2.70 -19.99
C LYS A 69 -42.85 -3.37 -20.83
N ALA A 70 -43.80 -4.04 -20.17
CA ALA A 70 -45.01 -4.57 -20.80
C ALA A 70 -46.03 -3.45 -21.13
N GLY A 71 -45.70 -2.63 -22.13
CA GLY A 71 -46.43 -1.40 -22.47
C GLY A 71 -45.90 -0.18 -21.72
N GLU A 72 -46.23 1.02 -22.19
CA GLU A 72 -45.66 2.31 -21.74
C GLU A 72 -45.73 2.53 -20.22
N ARG A 73 -46.86 2.14 -19.61
CA ARG A 73 -47.11 2.22 -18.16
C ARG A 73 -47.07 0.85 -17.46
N GLY A 74 -46.50 -0.16 -18.12
CA GLY A 74 -46.41 -1.52 -17.61
C GLY A 74 -45.23 -1.75 -16.65
N PRO A 75 -45.17 -2.93 -16.02
CA PRO A 75 -44.02 -3.34 -15.22
C PRO A 75 -42.78 -3.59 -16.10
N THR A 76 -41.60 -3.40 -15.52
CA THR A 76 -40.30 -3.78 -16.13
C THR A 76 -40.22 -5.29 -16.33
N LEU A 77 -39.64 -5.72 -17.45
CA LEU A 77 -39.48 -7.14 -17.79
C LEU A 77 -38.10 -7.68 -17.36
N LEU A 78 -38.08 -8.92 -16.84
CA LEU A 78 -36.84 -9.58 -16.42
C LEU A 78 -35.91 -9.92 -17.60
N GLU A 79 -36.44 -10.05 -18.82
CA GLU A 79 -35.64 -10.28 -20.02
C GLU A 79 -34.71 -9.10 -20.38
N ASP A 80 -34.96 -7.91 -19.84
CA ASP A 80 -34.11 -6.71 -20.02
C ASP A 80 -32.67 -6.95 -19.54
N PHE A 81 -31.79 -7.30 -20.48
CA PHE A 81 -30.39 -7.56 -20.21
C PHE A 81 -29.57 -6.27 -20.06
N ILE A 82 -30.03 -5.16 -20.65
CA ILE A 82 -29.36 -3.86 -20.61
C ILE A 82 -29.52 -3.26 -19.21
N PHE A 83 -30.75 -3.24 -18.69
CA PHE A 83 -31.00 -2.88 -17.30
C PHE A 83 -30.20 -3.76 -16.34
N ARG A 84 -30.32 -5.09 -16.47
CA ARG A 84 -29.66 -6.03 -15.56
C ARG A 84 -28.14 -5.88 -15.54
N GLN A 85 -27.46 -5.87 -16.69
CA GLN A 85 -25.99 -5.77 -16.70
C GLN A 85 -25.50 -4.42 -16.16
N LYS A 86 -26.22 -3.32 -16.40
CA LYS A 86 -25.85 -1.98 -15.92
C LYS A 86 -26.00 -1.88 -14.41
N ILE A 87 -27.15 -2.35 -13.88
CA ILE A 87 -27.42 -2.35 -12.44
C ILE A 87 -26.50 -3.34 -11.70
N THR A 88 -26.30 -4.56 -12.22
CA THR A 88 -25.34 -5.52 -11.63
C THR A 88 -23.91 -4.97 -11.62
N ARG A 89 -23.49 -4.18 -12.61
CA ARG A 89 -22.17 -3.53 -12.58
C ARG A 89 -22.10 -2.46 -11.49
N PHE A 90 -23.15 -1.63 -11.37
CA PHE A 90 -23.28 -0.58 -10.34
C PHE A 90 -23.30 -1.16 -8.91
N ASP A 91 -24.13 -2.17 -8.66
CA ASP A 91 -24.29 -2.82 -7.36
C ASP A 91 -22.97 -3.44 -6.84
N HIS A 92 -22.06 -3.80 -7.76
CA HIS A 92 -20.76 -4.41 -7.49
C HIS A 92 -19.56 -3.45 -7.66
N GLU A 93 -19.77 -2.13 -7.74
CA GLU A 93 -18.67 -1.15 -7.83
C GLU A 93 -17.80 -1.04 -6.56
N ARG A 94 -18.33 -1.42 -5.39
CA ARG A 94 -17.67 -1.20 -4.10
C ARG A 94 -16.79 -2.40 -3.73
N VAL A 95 -15.50 -2.14 -3.52
CA VAL A 95 -14.54 -3.09 -2.92
C VAL A 95 -14.25 -2.67 -1.47
N PRO A 96 -13.76 -3.59 -0.61
CA PRO A 96 -13.35 -3.24 0.74
C PRO A 96 -12.28 -2.14 0.76
N GLU A 97 -12.50 -1.12 1.58
CA GLU A 97 -11.47 -0.11 1.83
C GLU A 97 -10.24 -0.72 2.53
N ARG A 98 -9.13 0.01 2.57
CA ARG A 98 -7.96 -0.42 3.35
C ARG A 98 -8.32 -0.43 4.84
N ALA A 99 -8.01 -1.49 5.57
CA ALA A 99 -8.33 -1.59 7.01
C ALA A 99 -7.78 -0.40 7.83
N VAL A 100 -6.62 0.11 7.42
CA VAL A 100 -6.02 1.38 7.84
C VAL A 100 -5.62 2.18 6.61
N HIS A 101 -5.47 3.50 6.73
CA HIS A 101 -5.14 4.39 5.61
C HIS A 101 -6.17 4.37 4.46
N ALA A 102 -7.45 4.14 4.77
CA ALA A 102 -8.55 4.11 3.80
C ALA A 102 -8.68 5.45 3.07
N ARG A 103 -8.70 6.56 3.81
CA ARG A 103 -8.70 7.92 3.25
C ARG A 103 -7.33 8.30 2.70
N GLY A 104 -7.27 8.72 1.44
CA GLY A 104 -6.02 9.15 0.80
C GLY A 104 -6.19 9.71 -0.61
N ALA A 105 -5.06 9.99 -1.25
CA ALA A 105 -4.94 10.39 -2.66
C ALA A 105 -3.54 10.02 -3.19
N GLY A 106 -3.39 9.87 -4.51
CA GLY A 106 -2.11 9.50 -5.11
C GLY A 106 -1.87 10.13 -6.47
N ALA A 107 -0.61 10.12 -6.88
CA ALA A 107 -0.11 10.71 -8.13
C ALA A 107 1.14 9.95 -8.62
N TYR A 108 1.41 10.05 -9.92
CA TYR A 108 2.62 9.52 -10.53
C TYR A 108 3.76 10.52 -10.48
N GLY A 109 4.97 10.01 -10.62
CA GLY A 109 6.16 10.82 -10.69
C GLY A 109 7.38 10.09 -11.24
N THR A 110 8.52 10.75 -11.14
CA THR A 110 9.82 10.17 -11.47
C THR A 110 10.79 10.37 -10.32
N PHE A 111 11.42 9.28 -9.87
CA PHE A 111 12.63 9.33 -9.04
C PHE A 111 13.86 9.40 -9.94
N THR A 112 14.81 10.28 -9.61
CA THR A 112 16.10 10.42 -10.31
C THR A 112 17.23 10.29 -9.29
N SER A 113 18.11 9.30 -9.48
CA SER A 113 19.30 9.12 -8.62
C SER A 113 20.33 10.24 -8.84
N TYR A 114 20.93 10.74 -7.77
CA TYR A 114 22.01 11.74 -7.83
C TYR A 114 23.40 11.13 -8.13
N GLY A 115 23.54 9.80 -8.02
CA GLY A 115 24.83 9.13 -8.02
C GLY A 115 24.75 7.64 -8.37
N ASP A 116 25.91 7.01 -8.43
CA ASP A 116 26.06 5.55 -8.34
C ASP A 116 26.36 5.21 -6.87
N TYR A 117 25.48 4.43 -6.26
CA TYR A 117 25.57 3.98 -4.86
C TYR A 117 25.93 2.48 -4.74
N SER A 118 26.50 1.89 -5.78
CA SER A 118 27.00 0.49 -5.80
C SER A 118 28.00 0.16 -4.69
N ASN A 119 28.63 1.19 -4.11
CA ASN A 119 29.53 1.08 -2.96
C ASN A 119 28.82 0.79 -1.62
N ILE A 120 27.49 0.91 -1.55
CA ILE A 120 26.67 0.57 -0.36
C ILE A 120 25.48 -0.32 -0.67
N THR A 121 24.94 -0.32 -1.90
CA THR A 121 23.78 -1.14 -2.27
C THR A 121 23.87 -1.66 -3.70
N ALA A 122 23.46 -2.90 -3.94
CA ALA A 122 23.26 -3.47 -5.27
C ALA A 122 21.95 -3.00 -5.94
N ALA A 123 21.15 -2.12 -5.31
CA ALA A 123 19.84 -1.72 -5.80
C ALA A 123 19.93 -0.93 -7.10
N SER A 124 19.45 -1.55 -8.18
CA SER A 124 19.58 -1.04 -9.56
C SER A 124 19.06 0.39 -9.75
N PHE A 125 18.02 0.82 -9.02
CA PHE A 125 17.48 2.20 -9.13
C PHE A 125 18.44 3.29 -8.60
N LEU A 126 19.46 2.92 -7.82
CA LEU A 126 20.53 3.78 -7.31
C LEU A 126 21.90 3.50 -7.97
N GLY A 127 21.96 2.58 -8.95
CA GLY A 127 23.22 2.12 -9.55
C GLY A 127 23.84 3.04 -10.61
N ALA A 128 23.28 4.23 -10.86
CA ALA A 128 23.84 5.21 -11.79
C ALA A 128 23.30 6.62 -11.53
N LYS A 129 24.16 7.63 -11.69
CA LYS A 129 23.76 9.03 -11.68
C LYS A 129 22.76 9.32 -12.82
N ASP A 130 21.79 10.19 -12.54
CA ASP A 130 20.72 10.63 -13.45
C ASP A 130 19.80 9.49 -13.94
N LYS A 131 19.91 8.29 -13.34
CA LYS A 131 19.00 7.16 -13.61
C LYS A 131 17.59 7.51 -13.15
N LYS A 132 16.65 7.51 -14.08
CA LYS A 132 15.22 7.74 -13.86
C LYS A 132 14.49 6.43 -13.59
N THR A 133 13.59 6.45 -12.62
CA THR A 133 12.70 5.35 -12.25
C THR A 133 11.28 5.91 -12.10
N PRO A 134 10.26 5.41 -12.85
CA PRO A 134 8.89 5.84 -12.66
C PRO A 134 8.41 5.51 -11.23
N THR A 135 7.58 6.36 -10.67
CA THR A 135 6.99 6.17 -9.34
C THR A 135 5.49 6.38 -9.33
N PHE A 136 4.82 5.75 -8.37
CA PHE A 136 3.47 6.12 -7.95
C PHE A 136 3.47 6.29 -6.43
N VAL A 137 2.89 7.38 -5.95
CA VAL A 137 2.85 7.74 -4.53
C VAL A 137 1.42 7.84 -4.06
N ARG A 138 1.14 7.32 -2.87
CA ARG A 138 -0.14 7.53 -2.18
C ARG A 138 0.09 8.11 -0.79
N PHE A 139 -0.57 9.22 -0.53
CA PHE A 139 -0.69 9.85 0.78
C PHE A 139 -2.04 9.51 1.42
N SER A 140 -2.12 9.55 2.75
CA SER A 140 -3.32 9.15 3.50
C SER A 140 -3.27 9.59 4.96
N THR A 141 -4.41 9.67 5.64
CA THR A 141 -4.49 9.57 7.12
C THR A 141 -4.40 8.08 7.54
N VAL A 142 -4.72 7.67 8.77
CA VAL A 142 -4.68 6.25 9.21
C VAL A 142 -6.05 5.72 9.66
N ALA A 143 -6.67 6.36 10.65
CA ALA A 143 -7.78 5.79 11.39
C ALA A 143 -9.11 5.88 10.62
N GLY A 144 -9.30 7.01 9.91
CA GLY A 144 -10.53 7.34 9.23
C GLY A 144 -10.86 6.48 8.01
N SER A 145 -12.14 6.12 7.86
CA SER A 145 -12.66 5.46 6.65
C SER A 145 -12.57 6.36 5.42
N ARG A 146 -12.74 5.79 4.21
CA ARG A 146 -12.46 6.45 2.91
C ARG A 146 -13.17 7.80 2.68
N GLY A 147 -14.31 8.02 3.34
CA GLY A 147 -15.10 9.25 3.28
C GLY A 147 -14.80 10.29 4.37
N SER A 148 -13.84 10.02 5.27
CA SER A 148 -13.40 10.98 6.30
C SER A 148 -12.66 12.20 5.70
N ALA A 149 -12.42 13.22 6.50
CA ALA A 149 -11.76 14.45 6.08
C ALA A 149 -10.22 14.33 6.06
N ASP A 150 -9.58 14.98 5.08
CA ASP A 150 -8.13 15.03 4.94
C ASP A 150 -7.44 15.70 6.14
N THR A 151 -8.02 16.76 6.71
CA THR A 151 -7.40 17.57 7.79
C THR A 151 -7.68 17.04 9.20
N ALA A 152 -8.06 15.77 9.34
CA ALA A 152 -8.14 15.12 10.64
C ALA A 152 -6.77 15.08 11.34
N ARG A 153 -6.73 15.16 12.68
CA ARG A 153 -5.48 14.96 13.43
C ARG A 153 -5.13 13.48 13.44
N ASP A 154 -4.12 13.11 12.68
CA ASP A 154 -3.70 11.72 12.53
C ASP A 154 -2.22 11.60 12.13
N VAL A 155 -1.64 10.41 12.24
CA VAL A 155 -0.43 10.08 11.49
C VAL A 155 -0.78 10.09 9.99
N HIS A 156 0.14 10.49 9.13
CA HIS A 156 -0.11 10.47 7.69
C HIS A 156 0.78 9.43 7.00
N GLY A 157 0.16 8.52 6.25
CA GLY A 157 0.87 7.56 5.39
C GLY A 157 1.51 8.25 4.19
N PHE A 158 2.70 7.79 3.82
CA PHE A 158 3.48 8.21 2.66
C PHE A 158 4.08 6.96 2.02
N ALA A 159 3.30 6.32 1.15
CA ALA A 159 3.72 5.11 0.43
C ALA A 159 4.23 5.45 -0.97
N VAL A 160 5.46 5.05 -1.28
CA VAL A 160 6.12 5.25 -2.58
C VAL A 160 6.39 3.91 -3.23
N ARG A 161 5.88 3.69 -4.44
CA ARG A 161 6.28 2.59 -5.33
C ARG A 161 7.29 3.11 -6.32
N LEU A 162 8.42 2.43 -6.44
CA LEU A 162 9.41 2.61 -7.50
C LEU A 162 9.31 1.43 -8.46
N PHE A 163 8.94 1.71 -9.71
CA PHE A 163 8.86 0.72 -10.78
C PHE A 163 10.26 0.52 -11.37
N THR A 164 11.12 -0.21 -10.67
CA THR A 164 12.52 -0.42 -11.08
C THR A 164 12.63 -1.45 -12.21
N ASP A 165 13.77 -1.45 -12.90
CA ASP A 165 14.12 -2.45 -13.92
C ASP A 165 14.39 -3.85 -13.34
N GLU A 166 14.57 -3.98 -12.02
CA GLU A 166 14.70 -5.24 -11.29
C GLU A 166 13.46 -5.61 -10.45
N GLY A 167 12.33 -4.92 -10.65
CA GLY A 167 11.05 -5.18 -9.96
C GLY A 167 10.49 -3.96 -9.23
N ASN A 168 9.30 -4.11 -8.65
CA ASN A 168 8.69 -3.05 -7.84
C ASN A 168 9.36 -3.00 -6.46
N PHE A 169 9.75 -1.81 -6.03
CA PHE A 169 10.24 -1.55 -4.67
C PHE A 169 9.29 -0.56 -3.98
N ASP A 170 8.69 -0.95 -2.85
CA ASP A 170 7.73 -0.10 -2.13
C ASP A 170 8.30 0.39 -0.79
N ILE A 171 8.56 1.70 -0.67
CA ILE A 171 8.84 2.36 0.61
C ILE A 171 7.50 2.78 1.23
N VAL A 172 6.93 1.93 2.07
CA VAL A 172 5.62 2.15 2.72
C VAL A 172 5.80 2.84 4.08
N GLY A 173 6.00 4.16 4.04
CA GLY A 173 6.33 4.99 5.19
C GLY A 173 5.17 5.84 5.76
N ASN A 174 5.51 6.70 6.72
CA ASN A 174 4.64 7.71 7.34
C ASN A 174 5.32 9.09 7.35
N ASN A 175 4.58 10.16 7.67
CA ASN A 175 5.10 11.53 7.85
C ASN A 175 5.74 11.78 9.23
N ILE A 176 5.84 10.75 10.06
CA ILE A 176 6.39 10.74 11.40
C ILE A 176 7.44 9.61 11.44
N PRO A 177 8.65 9.84 12.00
CA PRO A 177 9.79 8.92 11.88
C PRO A 177 9.73 7.69 12.78
N VAL A 178 8.68 7.55 13.59
CA VAL A 178 8.50 6.50 14.60
C VAL A 178 7.07 5.94 14.55
N PHE A 179 6.87 4.76 15.14
CA PHE A 179 5.55 4.13 15.28
C PHE A 179 5.09 4.04 16.75
N PHE A 180 3.82 3.71 16.95
CA PHE A 180 3.19 3.65 18.28
C PHE A 180 3.54 2.39 19.09
N ILE A 181 3.97 1.31 18.45
CA ILE A 181 4.16 -0.01 19.07
C ILE A 181 5.44 -0.65 18.53
N GLN A 182 6.02 -1.55 19.31
CA GLN A 182 7.31 -2.20 19.00
C GLN A 182 7.16 -3.54 18.27
N ASP A 183 6.00 -4.19 18.38
CA ASP A 183 5.71 -5.50 17.77
C ASP A 183 4.41 -5.45 16.96
N ALA A 184 4.40 -6.09 15.79
CA ALA A 184 3.25 -6.14 14.90
C ALA A 184 2.04 -6.89 15.48
N ILE A 185 2.22 -7.79 16.45
CA ILE A 185 1.10 -8.51 17.07
C ILE A 185 0.13 -7.58 17.82
N HIS A 186 0.62 -6.41 18.27
CA HIS A 186 -0.19 -5.36 18.91
C HIS A 186 -0.85 -4.41 17.92
N PHE A 187 -0.67 -4.60 16.61
CA PHE A 187 -1.27 -3.73 15.60
C PHE A 187 -2.82 -3.75 15.64
N PRO A 188 -3.51 -4.90 15.80
CA PRO A 188 -4.95 -4.91 16.01
C PRO A 188 -5.37 -4.17 17.29
N ASP A 189 -4.65 -4.34 18.40
CA ASP A 189 -4.96 -3.67 19.68
C ASP A 189 -4.93 -2.14 19.52
N LEU A 190 -3.84 -1.62 18.96
CA LEU A 190 -3.67 -0.19 18.65
C LEU A 190 -4.78 0.32 17.72
N ILE A 191 -5.02 -0.39 16.61
CA ILE A 191 -5.96 0.08 15.58
C ILE A 191 -7.40 0.02 16.08
N HIS A 192 -7.79 -0.98 16.86
CA HIS A 192 -9.09 -1.01 17.53
C HIS A 192 -9.24 0.12 18.55
N ALA A 193 -8.18 0.43 19.31
CA ALA A 193 -8.22 1.49 20.30
C ALA A 193 -8.40 2.89 19.71
N VAL A 194 -7.77 3.20 18.56
CA VAL A 194 -7.83 4.53 17.92
C VAL A 194 -8.99 4.72 16.94
N LYS A 195 -9.55 3.64 16.39
CA LYS A 195 -10.73 3.67 15.52
C LYS A 195 -12.02 3.98 16.31
N PRO A 196 -13.15 4.24 15.63
CA PRO A 196 -14.42 4.50 16.30
C PRO A 196 -14.83 3.30 17.18
N ARG A 197 -15.50 3.58 18.31
CA ARG A 197 -15.88 2.57 19.29
C ARG A 197 -16.88 1.56 18.68
N SER A 198 -16.69 0.28 18.94
CA SER A 198 -17.35 -0.81 18.19
C SER A 198 -18.85 -0.99 18.44
N ASP A 199 -19.42 -0.35 19.47
CA ASP A 199 -20.85 -0.39 19.79
C ASP A 199 -21.69 0.66 19.04
N ASN A 200 -21.08 1.77 18.60
CA ASN A 200 -21.78 2.90 18.00
C ASN A 200 -21.06 3.59 16.82
N GLU A 201 -19.85 3.14 16.47
CA GLU A 201 -18.99 3.70 15.43
C GLU A 201 -18.64 5.20 15.60
N ILE A 202 -18.45 5.64 16.84
CA ILE A 202 -18.09 7.04 17.18
C ILE A 202 -16.77 7.07 18.00
N PRO A 203 -15.86 8.05 17.78
CA PRO A 203 -15.87 9.10 16.76
C PRO A 203 -15.12 8.70 15.47
N GLN A 204 -15.57 9.22 14.33
CA GLN A 204 -14.88 9.05 13.05
C GLN A 204 -13.57 9.88 13.00
N ALA A 205 -12.48 9.25 12.55
CA ALA A 205 -11.18 9.88 12.27
C ALA A 205 -10.61 10.78 13.39
N ALA A 206 -10.74 10.36 14.66
CA ALA A 206 -10.19 11.10 15.80
C ALA A 206 -9.70 10.15 16.91
N THR A 207 -8.63 10.52 17.59
CA THR A 207 -8.13 9.87 18.82
C THR A 207 -8.66 10.54 20.10
N ALA A 208 -9.57 11.49 19.98
CA ALA A 208 -10.13 12.25 21.12
C ALA A 208 -11.29 11.49 21.81
N HIS A 209 -11.01 10.26 22.27
CA HIS A 209 -11.98 9.39 22.94
C HIS A 209 -11.31 8.37 23.88
N ASP A 210 -12.09 7.81 24.80
CA ASP A 210 -11.62 7.03 25.93
C ASP A 210 -10.70 5.85 25.55
N SER A 211 -11.04 5.03 24.56
CA SER A 211 -10.25 3.82 24.25
C SER A 211 -8.87 4.14 23.67
N ALA A 212 -8.75 5.23 22.91
CA ALA A 212 -7.47 5.68 22.39
C ALA A 212 -6.53 6.12 23.52
N TRP A 213 -7.02 6.96 24.43
CA TRP A 213 -6.24 7.46 25.56
C TRP A 213 -5.99 6.41 26.64
N ASP A 214 -6.90 5.47 26.85
CA ASP A 214 -6.68 4.29 27.70
C ASP A 214 -5.49 3.47 27.16
N PHE A 215 -5.52 3.06 25.89
CA PHE A 215 -4.42 2.33 25.27
C PHE A 215 -3.09 3.10 25.35
N PHE A 216 -3.07 4.40 25.04
CA PHE A 216 -1.86 5.22 25.18
C PHE A 216 -1.35 5.32 26.63
N SER A 217 -2.24 5.29 27.62
CA SER A 217 -1.87 5.31 29.04
C SER A 217 -1.29 3.98 29.53
N GLN A 218 -1.80 2.85 29.03
CA GLN A 218 -1.35 1.51 29.40
C GLN A 218 -0.10 1.06 28.63
N GLN A 219 0.03 1.48 27.36
CA GLN A 219 1.12 1.07 26.46
C GLN A 219 2.08 2.24 26.20
N THR A 220 3.06 2.41 27.10
CA THR A 220 3.97 3.58 27.12
C THR A 220 4.88 3.71 25.89
N SER A 221 5.06 2.65 25.10
CA SER A 221 5.75 2.71 23.80
C SER A 221 5.09 3.68 22.80
N THR A 222 3.80 3.94 22.97
CA THR A 222 3.00 4.86 22.13
C THR A 222 3.40 6.32 22.24
N LEU A 223 4.00 6.73 23.36
CA LEU A 223 4.12 8.14 23.74
C LEU A 223 4.94 8.96 22.74
N HIS A 224 6.01 8.40 22.16
CA HIS A 224 6.82 9.16 21.20
C HIS A 224 6.00 9.57 19.97
N THR A 225 5.29 8.62 19.36
CA THR A 225 4.43 8.89 18.19
C THR A 225 3.20 9.73 18.56
N LEU A 226 2.67 9.57 19.78
CA LEU A 226 1.61 10.44 20.30
C LEU A 226 2.06 11.91 20.35
N PHE A 227 3.27 12.20 20.84
CA PHE A 227 3.81 13.57 20.87
C PHE A 227 3.94 14.15 19.45
N TRP A 228 4.40 13.37 18.46
CA TRP A 228 4.43 13.78 17.06
C TRP A 228 3.02 14.05 16.49
N ALA A 229 2.04 13.19 16.78
CA ALA A 229 0.66 13.35 16.32
C ALA A 229 -0.10 14.51 17.01
N MET A 230 0.28 14.86 18.25
CA MET A 230 -0.24 16.04 18.95
C MET A 230 0.44 17.35 18.52
N ALA A 231 1.64 17.28 17.93
CA ALA A 231 2.31 18.41 17.29
C ALA A 231 1.69 18.78 15.92
N GLY A 232 2.34 19.68 15.18
CA GLY A 232 1.92 20.10 13.83
C GLY A 232 1.97 18.97 12.78
N ASN A 233 2.79 17.93 12.98
CA ASN A 233 2.85 16.76 12.10
C ASN A 233 1.51 15.99 12.03
N GLY A 234 0.66 16.10 13.05
CA GLY A 234 -0.68 15.52 13.02
C GLY A 234 -1.66 16.26 12.12
N ILE A 235 -1.37 17.51 11.72
CA ILE A 235 -2.25 18.38 10.91
C ILE A 235 -1.43 19.15 9.86
N PRO A 236 -0.81 18.46 8.89
CA PRO A 236 0.02 19.10 7.87
C PRO A 236 -0.80 20.06 6.99
N ARG A 237 -0.16 21.14 6.50
CA ARG A 237 -0.83 22.12 5.62
C ARG A 237 -1.26 21.49 4.30
N SER A 238 -0.47 20.57 3.76
CA SER A 238 -0.87 19.61 2.75
C SER A 238 0.15 18.48 2.66
N PHE A 239 -0.15 17.43 1.90
CA PHE A 239 0.80 16.36 1.63
C PHE A 239 2.15 16.87 1.11
N ARG A 240 2.16 17.95 0.30
CA ARG A 240 3.38 18.56 -0.24
C ARG A 240 4.30 19.16 0.83
N HIS A 241 3.77 19.48 2.02
CA HIS A 241 4.46 20.19 3.10
C HIS A 241 4.81 19.30 4.31
N MET A 242 4.91 17.97 4.10
CA MET A 242 5.41 17.04 5.11
C MET A 242 6.63 16.24 4.59
N ASP A 243 7.54 15.92 5.50
CA ASP A 243 8.56 14.89 5.27
C ASP A 243 7.88 13.50 5.24
N GLY A 244 8.60 12.49 4.74
CA GLY A 244 8.24 11.07 4.84
C GLY A 244 9.37 10.23 5.42
N PHE A 245 9.04 9.11 6.04
CA PHE A 245 10.00 8.26 6.75
C PHE A 245 9.65 6.78 6.58
N GLY A 246 10.65 5.94 6.33
CA GLY A 246 10.48 4.48 6.31
C GLY A 246 10.21 3.86 7.68
N VAL A 247 10.42 4.63 8.77
CA VAL A 247 10.35 4.27 10.20
C VAL A 247 11.36 3.20 10.62
N HIS A 248 11.30 2.02 10.00
CA HIS A 248 12.13 0.87 10.32
C HIS A 248 13.59 1.08 9.90
N ALA A 249 14.49 0.36 10.57
CA ALA A 249 15.79 0.08 9.98
C ALA A 249 15.61 -0.98 8.88
N PHE A 250 16.18 -0.74 7.71
CA PHE A 250 16.38 -1.75 6.67
C PHE A 250 17.87 -2.04 6.54
N ARG A 251 18.24 -3.00 5.70
CA ARG A 251 19.63 -3.21 5.26
C ARG A 251 19.80 -2.76 3.82
N PHE A 252 20.91 -2.11 3.56
CA PHE A 252 21.53 -2.04 2.25
C PHE A 252 22.54 -3.17 2.12
N VAL A 253 22.54 -3.84 0.96
CA VAL A 253 23.37 -5.02 0.68
C VAL A 253 24.14 -4.79 -0.63
N THR A 254 25.47 -4.91 -0.62
CA THR A 254 26.32 -4.76 -1.81
C THR A 254 26.40 -6.05 -2.64
N ASN A 255 27.02 -5.97 -3.82
CA ASN A 255 27.18 -7.12 -4.72
C ASN A 255 28.09 -8.25 -4.18
N ASP A 256 28.94 -7.95 -3.21
CA ASP A 256 29.78 -8.88 -2.46
C ASP A 256 29.17 -9.29 -1.10
N GLY A 257 27.95 -8.82 -0.79
CA GLY A 257 27.19 -9.24 0.39
C GLY A 257 27.53 -8.52 1.69
N GLN A 258 28.26 -7.40 1.63
CA GLN A 258 28.41 -6.52 2.81
C GLN A 258 27.09 -5.80 3.08
N THR A 259 26.79 -5.57 4.36
CA THR A 259 25.55 -4.92 4.78
C THR A 259 25.79 -3.67 5.60
N LYS A 260 24.86 -2.72 5.51
CA LYS A 260 24.76 -1.54 6.39
C LYS A 260 23.31 -1.29 6.74
N LEU A 261 23.05 -0.87 7.97
CA LEU A 261 21.72 -0.47 8.41
C LEU A 261 21.36 0.90 7.81
N VAL A 262 20.12 1.04 7.34
CA VAL A 262 19.63 2.24 6.64
C VAL A 262 18.26 2.67 7.15
N LYS A 263 18.06 3.98 7.37
CA LYS A 263 16.74 4.59 7.60
C LYS A 263 16.42 5.55 6.44
N TRP A 264 15.18 5.50 5.95
CA TRP A 264 14.72 6.24 4.77
C TRP A 264 14.02 7.55 5.15
N HIS A 265 14.42 8.66 4.53
CA HIS A 265 13.87 10.01 4.77
C HIS A 265 13.54 10.70 3.45
N TRP A 266 12.27 11.02 3.21
CA TRP A 266 11.83 11.91 2.13
C TRP A 266 11.76 13.34 2.67
N LYS A 267 12.69 14.20 2.27
CA LYS A 267 12.73 15.61 2.72
C LYS A 267 11.97 16.49 1.74
N THR A 268 10.90 17.14 2.18
CA THR A 268 10.09 18.00 1.28
C THR A 268 10.88 19.22 0.81
N LYS A 269 10.86 19.48 -0.50
CA LYS A 269 11.49 20.69 -1.09
C LYS A 269 10.56 21.91 -1.06
N GLN A 270 9.31 21.73 -0.64
CA GLN A 270 8.34 22.81 -0.40
C GLN A 270 8.49 23.42 1.01
N GLY A 271 9.23 22.76 1.90
CA GLY A 271 9.33 23.11 3.31
C GLY A 271 8.19 22.52 4.15
N LYS A 272 8.41 22.44 5.47
CA LYS A 272 7.45 21.86 6.42
C LYS A 272 6.46 22.91 6.89
N ALA A 273 5.16 22.62 6.78
CA ALA A 273 4.09 23.50 7.25
C ALA A 273 2.89 22.69 7.77
N SER A 274 2.21 23.24 8.78
CA SER A 274 1.06 22.66 9.46
C SER A 274 -0.03 23.69 9.66
N LEU A 275 -1.28 23.24 9.72
CA LEU A 275 -2.42 24.05 10.15
C LEU A 275 -2.34 24.31 11.65
N VAL A 276 -3.16 25.25 12.15
CA VAL A 276 -3.54 25.27 13.57
C VAL A 276 -4.75 24.36 13.81
N TRP A 277 -4.96 23.89 15.04
CA TRP A 277 -5.99 22.86 15.30
C TRP A 277 -7.42 23.34 14.99
N ASP A 278 -7.77 24.56 15.39
CA ASP A 278 -9.09 25.14 15.11
C ASP A 278 -9.34 25.30 13.60
N GLU A 279 -8.31 25.73 12.84
CA GLU A 279 -8.35 25.79 11.38
C GLU A 279 -8.56 24.38 10.78
N ALA A 280 -7.81 23.37 11.23
CA ALA A 280 -7.94 22.00 10.74
C ALA A 280 -9.35 21.42 10.94
N GLN A 281 -9.99 21.71 12.08
CA GLN A 281 -11.38 21.34 12.37
C GLN A 281 -12.38 22.08 11.47
N HIS A 282 -12.22 23.39 11.28
CA HIS A 282 -13.08 24.17 10.39
C HIS A 282 -12.91 23.75 8.92
N VAL A 283 -11.69 23.49 8.46
CA VAL A 283 -11.41 22.98 7.11
C VAL A 283 -12.04 21.61 6.90
N ALA A 284 -11.99 20.70 7.88
CA ALA A 284 -12.61 19.38 7.77
C ALA A 284 -14.13 19.45 7.46
N GLY A 285 -14.83 20.46 7.99
CA GLY A 285 -16.25 20.71 7.70
C GLY A 285 -16.52 21.58 6.47
N LYS A 286 -15.55 22.37 5.99
CA LYS A 286 -15.69 23.25 4.81
C LYS A 286 -15.22 22.63 3.50
N ASN A 287 -14.18 21.81 3.56
CA ASN A 287 -13.61 21.04 2.47
C ASN A 287 -12.90 19.80 3.03
N ALA A 288 -13.62 18.67 3.09
CA ALA A 288 -13.07 17.38 3.50
C ALA A 288 -11.97 16.87 2.55
N ASP A 289 -11.89 17.41 1.33
CA ASP A 289 -10.98 17.03 0.24
C ASP A 289 -9.79 17.99 0.07
N PHE A 290 -9.48 18.78 1.10
CA PHE A 290 -8.49 19.86 1.06
C PHE A 290 -7.06 19.42 0.66
N HIS A 291 -6.55 18.29 1.14
CA HIS A 291 -5.20 17.85 0.80
C HIS A 291 -5.15 17.17 -0.57
N ARG A 292 -6.19 16.40 -0.93
CA ARG A 292 -6.25 15.79 -2.28
C ARG A 292 -6.42 16.84 -3.37
N GLN A 293 -7.18 17.90 -3.10
CA GLN A 293 -7.33 19.04 -4.02
C GLN A 293 -6.01 19.81 -4.14
N ASP A 294 -5.32 20.12 -3.03
CA ASP A 294 -3.99 20.78 -3.05
C ASP A 294 -2.94 19.99 -3.85
N LEU A 295 -2.94 18.65 -3.77
CA LEU A 295 -2.05 17.81 -4.57
C LEU A 295 -2.43 17.85 -6.06
N PHE A 296 -3.71 17.66 -6.38
CA PHE A 296 -4.21 17.60 -7.74
C PHE A 296 -3.96 18.92 -8.48
N ASP A 297 -4.36 20.05 -7.88
CA ASP A 297 -4.22 21.40 -8.45
C ASP A 297 -2.75 21.81 -8.58
N ALA A 298 -1.88 21.39 -7.67
CA ALA A 298 -0.44 21.64 -7.77
C ALA A 298 0.17 20.95 -9.00
N ILE A 299 -0.29 19.73 -9.33
CA ILE A 299 0.18 18.98 -10.50
C ILE A 299 -0.41 19.58 -11.79
N GLU A 300 -1.73 19.85 -11.85
CA GLU A 300 -2.38 20.47 -13.03
C GLU A 300 -1.80 21.86 -13.36
N SER A 301 -1.43 22.64 -12.33
CA SER A 301 -0.80 23.96 -12.51
C SER A 301 0.71 23.93 -12.79
N GLY A 302 1.32 22.74 -12.92
CA GLY A 302 2.76 22.58 -13.14
C GLY A 302 3.65 22.90 -11.93
N ASN A 303 3.06 23.09 -10.75
CA ASN A 303 3.74 23.33 -9.46
C ASN A 303 4.05 22.00 -8.74
N TYR A 304 4.66 21.09 -9.51
CA TYR A 304 4.97 19.72 -9.15
C TYR A 304 5.73 19.61 -7.83
N PRO A 305 5.22 18.87 -6.83
CA PRO A 305 5.92 18.71 -5.57
C PRO A 305 7.11 17.77 -5.69
N GLU A 306 8.18 18.13 -4.99
CA GLU A 306 9.43 17.37 -4.94
C GLU A 306 9.80 16.97 -3.50
N TRP A 307 10.41 15.79 -3.38
CA TRP A 307 11.06 15.31 -2.17
C TRP A 307 12.43 14.75 -2.50
N GLU A 308 13.41 15.07 -1.68
CA GLU A 308 14.75 14.51 -1.79
C GLU A 308 14.84 13.25 -0.92
N LEU A 309 15.16 12.12 -1.55
CA LEU A 309 15.44 10.88 -0.83
C LEU A 309 16.79 11.03 -0.13
N ASN A 310 16.75 10.93 1.18
CA ASN A 310 17.87 10.98 2.08
C ASN A 310 17.94 9.66 2.86
N ILE A 311 19.15 9.23 3.19
CA ILE A 311 19.40 8.06 4.02
C ILE A 311 20.28 8.40 5.22
N GLN A 312 19.97 7.81 6.37
CA GLN A 312 20.95 7.61 7.43
C GLN A 312 21.60 6.24 7.20
N VAL A 313 22.93 6.16 7.30
CA VAL A 313 23.69 4.91 7.12
C VAL A 313 24.49 4.62 8.37
N ILE A 314 24.31 3.41 8.91
CA ILE A 314 24.81 2.95 10.20
C ILE A 314 25.52 1.61 9.98
N GLU A 315 26.67 1.41 10.61
CA GLU A 315 27.38 0.11 10.55
C GLU A 315 26.65 -0.94 11.42
N GLU A 316 26.69 -2.23 11.05
CA GLU A 316 25.92 -3.27 11.78
C GLU A 316 26.33 -3.40 13.25
N ASP A 317 27.60 -3.15 13.59
CA ASP A 317 28.10 -3.16 14.98
C ASP A 317 27.65 -1.94 15.80
N GLN A 318 27.12 -0.90 15.13
CA GLN A 318 26.58 0.31 15.77
C GLN A 318 25.10 0.18 16.16
N ALA A 319 24.43 -0.94 15.87
CA ALA A 319 22.99 -1.14 16.09
C ALA A 319 22.49 -0.78 17.52
N LEU A 320 23.34 -0.96 18.54
CA LEU A 320 23.07 -0.64 19.95
C LEU A 320 23.89 0.54 20.50
N SER A 321 24.68 1.21 19.66
CA SER A 321 25.70 2.19 20.10
C SER A 321 25.13 3.56 20.49
N PHE A 322 23.90 3.88 20.10
CA PHE A 322 23.29 5.20 20.29
C PHE A 322 22.48 5.35 21.59
N GLY A 323 22.55 4.37 22.50
CA GLY A 323 21.76 4.33 23.74
C GLY A 323 20.33 3.82 23.57
N PHE A 324 20.00 3.32 22.39
CA PHE A 324 18.76 2.63 22.04
C PHE A 324 19.05 1.61 20.93
N ASP A 325 18.10 0.70 20.68
CA ASP A 325 18.17 -0.23 19.56
C ASP A 325 17.68 0.42 18.27
N VAL A 326 18.51 0.43 17.23
CA VAL A 326 18.17 0.97 15.90
C VAL A 326 16.97 0.27 15.24
N MET A 327 16.71 -1.00 15.61
CA MET A 327 15.58 -1.80 15.16
C MET A 327 14.31 -1.57 15.99
N ASP A 328 14.33 -0.74 17.03
CA ASP A 328 13.12 -0.31 17.74
C ASP A 328 12.39 0.77 16.90
N PRO A 329 11.18 0.48 16.36
CA PRO A 329 10.45 1.42 15.51
C PRO A 329 9.91 2.63 16.28
N THR A 330 9.99 2.65 17.61
CA THR A 330 9.61 3.81 18.44
C THR A 330 10.75 4.81 18.65
N LYS A 331 11.94 4.56 18.05
CA LYS A 331 13.13 5.40 18.20
C LYS A 331 13.57 6.02 16.87
N ILE A 332 13.85 7.33 16.91
CA ILE A 332 14.58 8.03 15.85
C ILE A 332 16.08 7.82 16.05
N ILE A 333 16.85 7.90 14.96
CA ILE A 333 18.28 8.19 15.07
C ILE A 333 18.43 9.71 14.88
N PRO A 334 18.88 10.47 15.90
CA PRO A 334 19.11 11.91 15.77
C PRO A 334 20.04 12.22 14.60
N GLU A 335 19.73 13.26 13.82
CA GLU A 335 20.52 13.66 12.64
C GLU A 335 21.95 14.11 13.04
N GLU A 336 22.15 14.48 14.31
CA GLU A 336 23.44 14.79 14.93
C GLU A 336 24.33 13.56 15.17
N LEU A 337 23.73 12.37 15.31
CA LEU A 337 24.44 11.11 15.52
C LEU A 337 24.66 10.35 14.20
N ALA A 338 23.71 10.43 13.27
CA ALA A 338 23.82 9.91 11.92
C ALA A 338 23.27 10.92 10.90
N PRO A 339 24.13 11.71 10.22
CA PRO A 339 23.67 12.76 9.32
C PRO A 339 23.02 12.18 8.06
N LEU A 340 22.01 12.89 7.56
CA LEU A 340 21.33 12.58 6.31
C LEU A 340 22.28 12.69 5.11
N ARG A 341 22.20 11.71 4.20
CA ARG A 341 22.92 11.68 2.93
C ARG A 341 21.90 11.68 1.78
N PRO A 342 21.85 12.71 0.93
CA PRO A 342 20.93 12.73 -0.20
C PRO A 342 21.37 11.76 -1.29
N VAL A 343 20.42 10.99 -1.83
CA VAL A 343 20.66 9.95 -2.86
C VAL A 343 19.87 10.16 -4.15
N GLY A 344 18.85 11.00 -4.16
CA GLY A 344 18.10 11.35 -5.35
C GLY A 344 16.89 12.23 -5.06
N VAL A 345 16.16 12.60 -6.10
CA VAL A 345 14.94 13.41 -6.01
C VAL A 345 13.76 12.69 -6.66
N MET A 346 12.61 12.71 -6.00
CA MET A 346 11.33 12.34 -6.57
C MET A 346 10.49 13.58 -6.83
N ARG A 347 9.90 13.67 -8.01
CA ARG A 347 9.00 14.73 -8.46
C ARG A 347 7.69 14.10 -8.92
N LEU A 348 6.55 14.57 -8.42
CA LEU A 348 5.23 14.06 -8.84
C LEU A 348 4.67 14.97 -9.93
N ASP A 349 4.41 14.41 -11.12
CA ASP A 349 4.18 15.16 -12.35
C ASP A 349 2.95 14.75 -13.17
N ALA A 350 2.21 13.71 -12.78
CA ALA A 350 0.94 13.37 -13.40
C ALA A 350 -0.12 12.88 -12.40
N ASN A 351 -1.34 13.38 -12.54
CA ASN A 351 -2.52 12.88 -11.83
C ASN A 351 -3.01 11.54 -12.44
N PRO A 352 -3.72 10.70 -11.66
CA PRO A 352 -4.38 9.52 -12.19
C PRO A 352 -5.57 9.90 -13.09
N VAL A 353 -5.79 9.14 -14.16
CA VAL A 353 -6.95 9.31 -15.05
C VAL A 353 -8.22 8.78 -14.37
N ASN A 354 -8.10 7.68 -13.62
CA ASN A 354 -9.18 7.12 -12.82
C ASN A 354 -8.72 6.82 -11.38
N TYR A 355 -9.26 7.56 -10.42
CA TYR A 355 -8.94 7.38 -8.99
C TYR A 355 -9.14 5.94 -8.51
N PHE A 356 -10.19 5.24 -8.95
CA PHE A 356 -10.50 3.89 -8.49
C PHE A 356 -9.53 2.85 -9.06
N ALA A 357 -9.33 2.85 -10.38
CA ALA A 357 -8.44 1.92 -11.07
C ALA A 357 -6.97 2.06 -10.63
N GLU A 358 -6.57 3.27 -10.22
CA GLU A 358 -5.17 3.61 -9.95
C GLU A 358 -4.93 3.82 -8.45
N THR A 359 -5.54 4.82 -7.82
CA THR A 359 -5.29 5.15 -6.40
C THR A 359 -5.95 4.17 -5.42
N GLU A 360 -7.21 3.78 -5.66
CA GLU A 360 -7.90 2.85 -4.75
C GLU A 360 -7.30 1.43 -4.86
N GLN A 361 -7.02 0.97 -6.08
CA GLN A 361 -6.48 -0.36 -6.35
C GLN A 361 -4.95 -0.50 -6.29
N ALA A 362 -4.18 0.58 -6.02
CA ALA A 362 -2.75 0.46 -5.70
C ALA A 362 -2.52 -0.31 -4.39
N MET A 363 -1.85 -1.46 -4.48
CA MET A 363 -1.62 -2.40 -3.38
C MET A 363 -0.13 -2.42 -3.04
N PHE A 364 0.31 -1.41 -2.29
CA PHE A 364 1.67 -1.30 -1.76
C PHE A 364 1.97 -2.41 -0.76
N GLN A 365 3.21 -2.90 -0.69
CA GLN A 365 3.64 -3.87 0.33
C GLN A 365 5.10 -3.64 0.77
N PRO A 366 5.44 -3.57 2.07
CA PRO A 366 6.83 -3.57 2.52
C PRO A 366 7.63 -4.81 2.07
N GLY A 367 6.93 -5.91 1.77
CA GLY A 367 7.51 -7.13 1.19
C GLY A 367 8.00 -6.97 -0.26
N HIS A 368 7.61 -5.90 -0.96
CA HIS A 368 8.15 -5.57 -2.29
C HIS A 368 9.52 -4.93 -2.14
N ILE A 369 10.55 -5.78 -2.05
CA ILE A 369 11.96 -5.39 -2.07
C ILE A 369 12.61 -5.80 -3.39
N VAL A 370 13.70 -5.11 -3.73
CA VAL A 370 14.59 -5.45 -4.84
C VAL A 370 15.95 -5.87 -4.31
N ARG A 371 16.75 -6.52 -5.14
CA ARG A 371 18.14 -6.86 -4.82
C ARG A 371 18.88 -5.63 -4.29
N GLY A 372 19.68 -5.80 -3.25
CA GLY A 372 20.46 -4.73 -2.62
C GLY A 372 19.74 -3.97 -1.50
N VAL A 373 18.47 -4.28 -1.26
CA VAL A 373 17.75 -3.96 -0.02
C VAL A 373 17.39 -5.28 0.67
N ASP A 374 17.44 -5.32 1.99
CA ASP A 374 16.96 -6.44 2.81
C ASP A 374 16.33 -5.92 4.12
N PHE A 375 15.67 -6.79 4.87
CA PHE A 375 15.00 -6.46 6.13
C PHE A 375 15.96 -6.43 7.33
N THR A 376 15.44 -5.95 8.46
CA THR A 376 16.04 -6.14 9.79
C THR A 376 15.11 -6.94 10.69
N GLU A 377 15.60 -7.27 11.88
CA GLU A 377 14.88 -8.03 12.89
C GLU A 377 13.87 -7.18 13.68
N ASP A 378 13.58 -5.95 13.24
CA ASP A 378 12.49 -5.07 13.73
C ASP A 378 11.14 -5.84 13.79
N PRO A 379 10.59 -6.14 14.99
CA PRO A 379 9.43 -7.02 15.12
C PRO A 379 8.15 -6.45 14.49
N LEU A 380 8.04 -5.12 14.40
CA LEU A 380 6.93 -4.47 13.70
C LEU A 380 7.08 -4.62 12.18
N LEU A 381 8.28 -4.47 11.62
CA LEU A 381 8.54 -4.72 10.20
C LEU A 381 8.23 -6.16 9.82
N GLN A 382 8.68 -7.13 10.64
CA GLN A 382 8.50 -8.57 10.36
C GLN A 382 7.03 -8.95 10.17
N GLY A 383 6.13 -8.53 11.06
CA GLY A 383 4.70 -8.81 10.90
C GLY A 383 4.02 -8.03 9.76
N ARG A 384 4.54 -6.85 9.38
CA ARG A 384 4.04 -6.10 8.21
C ARG A 384 4.27 -6.86 6.89
N ILE A 385 5.37 -7.61 6.77
CA ILE A 385 5.66 -8.41 5.55
C ILE A 385 4.55 -9.43 5.29
N PHE A 386 4.01 -10.06 6.34
CA PHE A 386 2.83 -10.93 6.22
C PHE A 386 1.54 -10.15 5.89
N SER A 387 1.22 -9.15 6.70
CA SER A 387 -0.10 -8.47 6.67
C SER A 387 -0.42 -7.82 5.32
N TYR A 388 0.58 -7.22 4.68
CA TYR A 388 0.38 -6.49 3.42
C TYR A 388 0.20 -7.39 2.21
N LEU A 389 0.61 -8.67 2.27
CA LEU A 389 0.31 -9.67 1.25
C LEU A 389 -1.11 -10.23 1.44
N ASP A 390 -1.42 -10.63 2.67
CA ASP A 390 -2.70 -11.25 3.05
C ASP A 390 -3.90 -10.32 2.78
N THR A 391 -3.82 -9.05 3.21
CA THR A 391 -4.96 -8.13 3.15
C THR A 391 -5.47 -7.85 1.73
N GLN A 392 -4.62 -8.06 0.70
CA GLN A 392 -5.02 -7.86 -0.69
C GLN A 392 -5.98 -8.96 -1.18
N ILE A 393 -5.96 -10.15 -0.59
CA ILE A 393 -6.95 -11.21 -0.89
C ILE A 393 -8.37 -10.71 -0.56
N ASN A 394 -8.54 -10.06 0.59
CA ASN A 394 -9.79 -9.42 0.98
C ASN A 394 -10.14 -8.22 0.08
N ARG A 395 -9.18 -7.30 -0.14
CA ARG A 395 -9.45 -6.05 -0.89
C ARG A 395 -9.68 -6.24 -2.38
N HIS A 396 -9.01 -7.21 -3.00
CA HIS A 396 -9.14 -7.51 -4.43
C HIS A 396 -10.18 -8.61 -4.72
N GLY A 397 -10.44 -9.50 -3.75
CA GLY A 397 -11.28 -10.69 -3.94
C GLY A 397 -10.53 -11.88 -4.58
N GLY A 398 -9.19 -11.86 -4.66
CA GLY A 398 -8.41 -12.94 -5.25
C GLY A 398 -6.90 -12.71 -5.25
N PRO A 399 -6.10 -13.70 -5.69
CA PRO A 399 -4.63 -13.67 -5.60
C PRO A 399 -3.91 -12.95 -6.76
N ASN A 400 -4.63 -12.51 -7.80
CA ASN A 400 -4.05 -11.95 -9.02
C ASN A 400 -3.94 -10.40 -9.00
N PHE A 401 -3.92 -9.76 -7.82
CA PHE A 401 -3.89 -8.29 -7.69
C PHE A 401 -2.67 -7.62 -8.34
N GLU A 402 -1.51 -8.29 -8.38
CA GLU A 402 -0.31 -7.82 -9.09
C GLU A 402 -0.47 -7.79 -10.63
N GLN A 403 -1.60 -8.29 -11.16
CA GLN A 403 -1.94 -8.19 -12.59
C GLN A 403 -2.74 -6.93 -12.95
N LEU A 404 -3.26 -6.21 -11.95
CA LEU A 404 -3.93 -4.91 -12.14
C LEU A 404 -2.93 -3.87 -12.67
N PRO A 405 -3.30 -3.01 -13.64
CA PRO A 405 -2.38 -2.07 -14.30
C PRO A 405 -1.39 -1.35 -13.37
N ILE A 406 -1.89 -0.74 -12.29
CA ILE A 406 -1.09 0.04 -11.31
C ILE A 406 -0.18 -0.80 -10.39
N ASN A 407 -0.37 -2.12 -10.35
CA ASN A 407 0.45 -3.05 -9.56
C ASN A 407 1.48 -3.79 -10.41
N ARG A 408 1.29 -3.88 -11.73
CA ARG A 408 2.21 -4.58 -12.62
C ARG A 408 3.61 -3.96 -12.58
N PRO A 409 4.69 -4.76 -12.53
CA PRO A 409 6.03 -4.25 -12.76
C PRO A 409 6.23 -3.90 -14.24
N ILE A 410 7.15 -2.98 -14.51
CA ILE A 410 7.59 -2.68 -15.88
C ILE A 410 8.43 -3.82 -16.49
N GLY A 411 9.06 -4.64 -15.63
CA GLY A 411 9.82 -5.83 -16.02
C GLY A 411 8.94 -7.03 -16.38
N LYS A 412 9.52 -8.02 -17.06
CA LYS A 412 8.81 -9.27 -17.42
C LYS A 412 8.67 -10.19 -16.20
N VAL A 413 7.45 -10.62 -15.92
CA VAL A 413 7.17 -11.61 -14.86
C VAL A 413 7.29 -13.04 -15.39
N HIS A 414 8.19 -13.83 -14.79
CA HIS A 414 8.42 -15.23 -15.16
C HIS A 414 8.44 -16.12 -13.91
N ASN A 415 7.36 -16.88 -13.68
CA ASN A 415 7.24 -17.81 -12.56
C ASN A 415 6.29 -18.99 -12.86
N ASN A 416 6.09 -19.84 -11.85
CA ASN A 416 5.25 -21.04 -11.92
C ASN A 416 3.87 -20.87 -11.25
N ASN A 417 3.47 -19.64 -10.86
CA ASN A 417 2.14 -19.37 -10.33
C ASN A 417 1.11 -19.53 -11.45
N ARG A 418 -0.05 -20.12 -11.15
CA ARG A 418 -1.12 -20.42 -12.12
C ARG A 418 -2.49 -20.18 -11.49
N ASP A 419 -3.51 -20.16 -12.34
CA ASP A 419 -4.92 -20.14 -11.99
C ASP A 419 -5.29 -18.94 -11.08
N GLY A 420 -6.16 -19.15 -10.09
CA GLY A 420 -6.74 -18.09 -9.28
C GLY A 420 -7.86 -17.31 -9.99
N ALA A 421 -8.72 -16.66 -9.22
CA ALA A 421 -9.77 -15.79 -9.77
C ALA A 421 -9.18 -14.62 -10.58
N ALA A 422 -9.87 -14.20 -11.64
CA ALA A 422 -9.46 -13.11 -12.54
C ALA A 422 -8.02 -13.24 -13.10
N GLN A 423 -7.63 -14.46 -13.49
CA GLN A 423 -6.37 -14.71 -14.19
C GLN A 423 -6.39 -14.07 -15.59
N ASN A 424 -5.64 -12.99 -15.77
CA ASN A 424 -5.60 -12.20 -17.01
C ASN A 424 -4.46 -12.60 -17.96
N MET A 425 -3.67 -13.62 -17.61
CA MET A 425 -2.55 -14.11 -18.42
C MET A 425 -2.79 -15.55 -18.90
N ILE A 426 -2.25 -15.90 -20.06
CA ILE A 426 -2.25 -17.27 -20.59
C ILE A 426 -0.79 -17.78 -20.64
N PRO A 427 -0.29 -18.47 -19.60
CA PRO A 427 1.10 -18.90 -19.54
C PRO A 427 1.42 -20.01 -20.55
N LYS A 428 2.34 -19.74 -21.48
CA LYS A 428 2.78 -20.72 -22.50
C LYS A 428 3.60 -21.89 -21.94
N ASN A 429 4.14 -21.79 -20.71
CA ASN A 429 4.89 -22.88 -20.09
C ASN A 429 3.95 -23.94 -19.50
N MET A 430 3.85 -25.07 -20.21
CA MET A 430 3.10 -26.27 -19.84
C MET A 430 3.69 -27.08 -18.67
N ALA A 431 4.90 -26.77 -18.21
CA ALA A 431 5.56 -27.41 -17.07
C ALA A 431 5.86 -26.39 -15.95
N PRO A 432 4.85 -25.96 -15.17
CA PRO A 432 5.00 -25.01 -14.08
C PRO A 432 5.64 -25.64 -12.82
N CYS A 433 6.84 -26.20 -12.93
CA CYS A 433 7.58 -26.74 -11.79
C CYS A 433 9.08 -26.38 -11.85
N GLY A 434 9.70 -26.19 -10.69
CA GLY A 434 11.07 -25.64 -10.57
C GLY A 434 12.20 -26.56 -11.05
N SER A 435 11.90 -27.77 -11.51
CA SER A 435 12.90 -28.77 -11.93
C SER A 435 12.41 -29.63 -13.11
N SER A 436 11.71 -29.02 -14.07
CA SER A 436 11.25 -29.72 -15.28
C SER A 436 12.40 -30.03 -16.24
N ALA A 437 12.58 -31.32 -16.56
CA ALA A 437 13.50 -31.76 -17.62
C ALA A 437 13.09 -31.30 -19.04
N TYR A 438 11.87 -30.79 -19.22
CA TYR A 438 11.42 -30.17 -20.48
C TYR A 438 11.92 -28.73 -20.64
N LEU A 439 12.36 -28.07 -19.57
CA LEU A 439 12.90 -26.71 -19.61
C LEU A 439 14.43 -26.74 -19.74
N SER A 440 14.90 -27.07 -20.94
CA SER A 440 16.25 -26.70 -21.39
C SER A 440 16.30 -25.20 -21.74
N TYR A 441 16.06 -24.35 -20.74
CA TYR A 441 16.28 -22.90 -20.86
C TYR A 441 17.65 -22.53 -20.30
N GLU A 442 18.28 -21.54 -20.92
CA GLU A 442 19.68 -21.17 -20.69
C GLU A 442 19.95 -20.80 -19.23
N LYS A 443 21.09 -21.29 -18.70
CA LYS A 443 21.61 -20.87 -17.39
C LYS A 443 22.11 -19.43 -17.48
N THR A 444 21.24 -18.45 -17.25
CA THR A 444 21.65 -17.05 -17.01
C THR A 444 20.84 -16.39 -15.90
N ALA A 445 21.16 -16.81 -14.68
CA ALA A 445 21.39 -15.88 -13.59
C ALA A 445 22.57 -16.45 -12.79
N SER A 446 23.67 -15.71 -12.66
CA SER A 446 24.75 -16.10 -11.74
C SER A 446 24.19 -16.18 -10.32
N SER A 447 24.73 -17.04 -9.45
CA SER A 447 24.25 -17.28 -8.07
C SER A 447 24.06 -16.02 -7.21
N ASN A 448 24.69 -14.90 -7.60
CA ASN A 448 24.61 -13.59 -6.96
C ASN A 448 23.33 -12.80 -7.31
N ALA A 449 22.51 -13.25 -8.27
CA ALA A 449 21.32 -12.54 -8.76
C ALA A 449 20.00 -12.94 -8.07
N LEU A 450 20.08 -13.75 -7.01
CA LEU A 450 18.96 -14.05 -6.14
C LEU A 450 18.99 -13.10 -4.94
N ILE A 451 17.81 -12.75 -4.40
CA ILE A 451 17.70 -12.23 -3.04
C ILE A 451 18.17 -13.34 -2.10
N GLN A 452 19.43 -13.27 -1.68
CA GLN A 452 20.00 -14.21 -0.71
C GLN A 452 19.61 -13.75 0.70
N THR A 453 18.44 -14.18 1.18
CA THR A 453 18.22 -14.23 2.63
C THR A 453 19.35 -15.04 3.26
N VAL A 454 20.04 -14.49 4.26
CA VAL A 454 21.20 -15.12 4.90
C VAL A 454 20.81 -16.50 5.44
N GLN A 455 21.30 -17.56 4.80
CA GLN A 455 21.00 -18.92 5.21
C GLN A 455 21.73 -19.26 6.51
N THR A 456 20.97 -19.53 7.57
CA THR A 456 21.47 -20.32 8.69
C THR A 456 21.83 -21.73 8.20
N PRO A 457 22.79 -22.44 8.82
CA PRO A 457 23.42 -23.60 8.18
C PRO A 457 22.45 -24.77 7.93
N SER A 458 22.12 -25.03 6.66
CA SER A 458 21.16 -26.06 6.29
C SER A 458 21.69 -27.48 6.56
N THR A 459 20.91 -28.29 7.28
CA THR A 459 21.08 -29.75 7.28
C THR A 459 20.76 -30.32 5.90
N ARG A 460 21.65 -31.18 5.37
CA ARG A 460 21.50 -31.75 4.02
C ARG A 460 20.23 -32.61 3.90
N ALA A 461 19.32 -32.22 3.00
CA ALA A 461 18.27 -33.10 2.50
C ALA A 461 18.82 -34.00 1.37
N SER A 462 18.61 -35.31 1.47
CA SER A 462 19.05 -36.30 0.48
C SER A 462 18.10 -36.35 -0.74
N PRO A 463 18.60 -36.53 -1.97
CA PRO A 463 17.76 -36.56 -3.17
C PRO A 463 16.91 -37.84 -3.27
N CYS A 464 15.62 -37.68 -3.55
CA CYS A 464 14.69 -38.79 -3.73
C CYS A 464 14.93 -39.49 -5.09
N ARG A 465 15.26 -40.78 -5.07
CA ARG A 465 15.63 -41.56 -6.27
C ARG A 465 14.44 -42.40 -6.75
N LEU A 466 13.74 -41.92 -7.79
CA LEU A 466 12.67 -42.68 -8.44
C LEU A 466 13.22 -43.70 -9.45
N THR A 467 13.12 -44.99 -9.11
CA THR A 467 13.34 -46.09 -10.06
C THR A 467 12.06 -46.37 -10.86
N ARG A 468 12.16 -46.40 -12.20
CA ARG A 468 11.06 -46.83 -13.08
C ARG A 468 10.82 -48.35 -12.94
N PRO A 469 9.57 -48.82 -12.78
CA PRO A 469 9.22 -50.21 -13.03
C PRO A 469 8.91 -50.41 -14.52
N THR A 470 9.61 -51.33 -15.18
CA THR A 470 9.25 -51.83 -16.52
C THR A 470 8.16 -52.90 -16.43
N ALA A 471 7.09 -52.75 -17.21
CA ALA A 471 5.98 -53.71 -17.22
C ALA A 471 6.29 -54.99 -18.02
N LYS A 472 5.90 -56.16 -17.49
CA LYS A 472 5.61 -57.40 -18.25
C LYS A 472 4.90 -58.45 -17.38
N GLY A 473 3.81 -59.04 -17.91
CA GLY A 473 3.50 -60.48 -17.74
C GLY A 473 2.71 -61.00 -16.52
N SER A 474 1.38 -60.95 -16.60
CA SER A 474 0.42 -62.06 -16.36
C SER A 474 0.50 -63.03 -15.15
N SER A 475 -0.62 -63.05 -14.38
CA SER A 475 -1.32 -64.23 -13.78
C SER A 475 -0.73 -64.87 -12.47
N PRO A 476 -1.46 -65.76 -11.74
CA PRO A 476 -2.24 -65.29 -10.57
C PRO A 476 -2.04 -66.06 -9.23
N ARG A 477 -2.53 -65.43 -8.13
CA ARG A 477 -3.05 -65.92 -6.81
C ARG A 477 -2.96 -67.42 -6.41
N PRO A 478 -3.11 -67.77 -5.09
CA PRO A 478 -2.84 -67.04 -3.83
C PRO A 478 -2.16 -67.92 -2.73
N THR A 479 -1.86 -67.39 -1.52
CA THR A 479 -2.25 -67.98 -0.21
C THR A 479 -1.70 -67.21 1.02
N ALA A 480 -2.44 -67.33 2.14
CA ALA A 480 -2.05 -67.29 3.57
C ALA A 480 -1.29 -66.08 4.20
N ARG A 481 -1.89 -65.60 5.31
CA ARG A 481 -1.33 -64.78 6.42
C ARG A 481 -0.45 -65.68 7.36
N PRO A 482 0.16 -65.24 8.50
CA PRO A 482 0.00 -63.95 9.21
C PRO A 482 1.25 -63.30 9.87
N THR A 483 0.96 -62.19 10.58
CA THR A 483 1.67 -61.46 11.67
C THR A 483 2.24 -60.09 11.25
N ALA A 484 2.10 -58.98 12.02
CA ALA A 484 1.55 -58.77 13.37
C ALA A 484 0.64 -57.51 13.48
N ARG A 485 0.12 -57.27 14.70
CA ARG A 485 -0.85 -56.24 15.16
C ARG A 485 -0.42 -54.79 14.79
N TRP A 486 -1.28 -53.80 14.44
CA TRP A 486 -2.46 -53.20 15.15
C TRP A 486 -2.07 -52.68 16.56
N CYS A 487 -2.42 -51.50 17.06
CA CYS A 487 -3.42 -50.44 16.76
C CYS A 487 -2.87 -49.11 17.33
N ALA A 488 -3.18 -47.86 16.92
CA ALA A 488 -4.42 -47.25 16.41
C ALA A 488 -5.60 -47.29 17.40
N ALA A 489 -5.66 -46.30 18.30
CA ALA A 489 -6.88 -45.90 19.01
C ALA A 489 -7.20 -44.45 18.57
N ALA A 490 -8.29 -44.11 17.89
CA ALA A 490 -9.71 -44.45 18.03
C ALA A 490 -10.42 -43.60 19.11
N VAL A 491 -11.05 -42.52 18.65
CA VAL A 491 -12.14 -41.83 19.35
C VAL A 491 -13.30 -42.83 19.55
N ARG A 492 -13.89 -42.85 20.75
CA ARG A 492 -15.10 -43.62 21.07
C ARG A 492 -16.28 -42.70 21.44
N PRO A 493 -17.42 -42.80 20.76
CA PRO A 493 -18.75 -42.66 21.38
C PRO A 493 -19.24 -44.02 21.90
N LEU A 494 -20.18 -44.07 22.87
CA LEU A 494 -21.07 -45.19 23.28
C LEU A 494 -22.02 -44.69 24.43
N PRO A 495 -23.13 -45.37 24.82
CA PRO A 495 -24.43 -44.68 24.94
C PRO A 495 -25.35 -45.03 26.17
N THR A 496 -26.43 -44.24 26.29
CA THR A 496 -27.81 -44.52 26.81
C THR A 496 -28.12 -45.58 27.91
N THR A 497 -28.71 -45.10 29.02
CA THR A 497 -30.01 -45.49 29.69
C THR A 497 -30.33 -44.49 30.85
N GLY A 498 -31.52 -44.37 31.46
CA GLY A 498 -32.87 -44.82 31.10
C GLY A 498 -33.89 -44.91 32.28
N ALA A 499 -35.00 -44.13 32.23
CA ALA A 499 -36.19 -44.12 33.14
C ALA A 499 -35.97 -43.58 34.60
N SER A 500 -36.82 -42.78 35.27
CA SER A 500 -38.28 -42.56 35.24
C SER A 500 -38.75 -41.41 36.19
N ARG A 501 -39.89 -40.74 35.90
CA ARG A 501 -40.79 -39.96 36.81
C ARG A 501 -40.20 -38.68 37.49
N ASP A 502 -40.95 -37.62 37.84
CA ASP A 502 -42.41 -37.35 37.85
C ASP A 502 -42.78 -35.86 37.55
N SER A 503 -44.09 -35.60 37.47
CA SER A 503 -44.91 -34.39 37.20
C SER A 503 -44.52 -32.93 37.61
N SER A 504 -45.19 -31.98 36.93
CA SER A 504 -45.57 -30.58 37.33
C SER A 504 -44.47 -29.48 37.30
N THR A 505 -44.69 -28.20 36.97
CA THR A 505 -45.93 -27.44 36.59
C THR A 505 -45.55 -26.19 35.75
N THR A 506 -46.42 -25.76 34.83
CA THR A 506 -46.52 -24.39 34.27
C THR A 506 -47.49 -23.54 35.13
N PRO A 507 -47.63 -22.20 34.97
CA PRO A 507 -47.33 -21.33 33.81
C PRO A 507 -45.97 -20.62 33.85
#